data_AF-A0A536VBU0-F1
#
_entry.id   AF-A0A536VBU0-F1
#
_cell.length_a   1.000
_cell.length_b   1.000
_cell.length_c   1.000
_cell.angle_alpha   90.00
_cell.angle_beta   90.00
_cell.angle_gamma   90.00
#
_symmetry.space_group_name_H-M   'P 1'
#
loop_
_entity.id
_entity.type
_entity.pdbx_description
1 polymer ?
#
loop_
_entity_poly.entity_id
_entity_poly.type
_entity_poly.pdbx_seq_one_letter_code
_entity_poly.pdbx_strand_id
1 'polypeptide(L)' 'FLKRGSGLGVLQAVRGAQRKLVVLSNYATPDMRRKCLELGADKVFDKSNEIDGLINYCTRLAQGDSGNSAHGALS' A
#
# COMPACT_ATOMS: atom_id res chain seq x y z
N PHE A 1 8.88 15.69 1.40
CA PHE A 1 8.09 15.61 0.15
C PHE A 1 9.00 15.24 -1.01
N LEU A 2 8.48 14.62 -2.07
CA LEU A 2 9.27 14.33 -3.28
C LEU A 2 9.79 15.65 -3.87
N LYS A 3 11.04 15.68 -4.36
CA LYS A 3 11.64 16.87 -4.97
C LYS A 3 10.82 17.36 -6.18
N ARG A 4 10.15 16.45 -6.89
CA ARG A 4 9.12 16.69 -7.92
C ARG A 4 8.13 15.51 -7.96
N GLY A 5 6.88 15.77 -8.36
CA GLY A 5 5.84 14.75 -8.53
C GLY A 5 5.12 14.36 -7.23
N SER A 6 4.16 13.43 -7.35
CA SER A 6 3.37 12.89 -6.22
C SER A 6 3.60 11.38 -6.11
N GLY A 7 3.31 10.81 -4.94
CA GLY A 7 3.35 9.34 -4.76
C GLY A 7 2.43 8.59 -5.74
N LEU A 8 1.36 9.23 -6.22
CA LEU A 8 0.44 8.65 -7.22
C LEU A 8 1.09 8.55 -8.61
N GLY A 9 1.91 9.54 -9.00
CA GLY A 9 2.66 9.49 -10.26
C GLY A 9 3.69 8.35 -10.26
N VAL A 10 4.27 8.05 -9.10
CA VAL A 10 5.15 6.88 -8.93
C VAL A 10 4.38 5.58 -9.17
N LEU A 11 3.19 5.41 -8.57
CA LEU A 11 2.34 4.22 -8.80
C LEU A 11 2.04 4.00 -10.28
N GLN A 12 1.68 5.07 -11.00
CA GLN A 12 1.44 5.00 -12.45
C GLN A 12 2.69 4.58 -13.22
N ALA A 13 3.84 5.19 -12.93
CA ALA A 13 5.09 4.93 -13.64
C ALA A 13 5.61 3.51 -13.44
N VAL A 14 5.18 2.82 -12.39
CA VAL A 14 5.65 1.49 -12.03
C VAL A 14 4.60 0.39 -12.16
N ARG A 15 3.44 0.73 -12.72
CA ARG A 15 2.34 -0.20 -12.92
C ARG A 15 2.78 -1.39 -13.77
N GLY A 16 2.41 -2.61 -13.37
CA GLY A 16 2.72 -3.85 -14.10
C GLY A 16 4.10 -4.44 -13.82
N ALA A 17 4.94 -3.79 -13.00
CA ALA A 17 6.17 -4.41 -12.53
C ALA A 17 5.86 -5.57 -11.56
N GLN A 18 6.62 -6.66 -11.64
CA GLN A 18 6.45 -7.84 -10.79
C GLN A 18 7.05 -7.60 -9.39
N ARG A 19 6.45 -6.67 -8.64
CA ARG A 19 6.84 -6.30 -7.27
C ARG A 19 5.63 -5.85 -6.48
N LYS A 20 5.72 -5.93 -5.15
CA LYS A 20 4.69 -5.43 -4.25
C LYS A 20 4.78 -3.90 -4.11
N LEU A 21 3.67 -3.21 -4.37
CA LEU A 21 3.54 -1.77 -4.30
C LEU A 21 2.72 -1.39 -3.07
N VAL A 22 3.38 -0.81 -2.07
CA VAL A 22 2.75 -0.39 -0.82
C VAL A 22 2.83 1.12 -0.67
N VAL A 23 1.72 1.73 -0.27
CA VAL A 23 1.64 3.17 0.00
C VAL A 23 1.53 3.40 1.51
N LEU A 24 2.42 4.23 2.06
CA LEU A 24 2.31 4.74 3.43
C LEU A 24 1.99 6.23 3.36
N SER A 25 0.84 6.66 3.89
CA SER A 25 0.35 8.03 3.75
C SER A 25 -0.15 8.59 5.08
N ASN A 26 0.10 9.88 5.34
CA ASN A 26 -0.53 10.62 6.45
C ASN A 26 -1.97 11.07 6.14
N TYR A 27 -2.45 10.78 4.93
CA TYR A 27 -3.78 11.12 4.42
C TYR A 27 -4.38 9.88 3.74
N ALA A 28 -4.55 8.80 4.50
CA ALA A 28 -5.07 7.53 4.00
C ALA A 28 -6.62 7.48 4.06
N THR A 29 -7.28 8.53 3.58
CA THR A 29 -8.75 8.58 3.50
C THR A 29 -9.30 7.48 2.58
N PRO A 30 -10.58 7.10 2.71
CA PRO A 30 -11.18 6.08 1.85
C PRO A 30 -10.97 6.33 0.35
N ASP A 31 -11.16 7.58 -0.11
CA ASP A 31 -10.93 7.96 -1.50
C ASP A 31 -9.47 7.85 -1.92
N MET A 32 -8.53 8.27 -1.06
CA MET A 32 -7.10 8.15 -1.36
C MET A 32 -6.68 6.68 -1.45
N ARG A 33 -7.22 5.82 -0.58
CA ARG A 33 -6.99 4.37 -0.65
C ARG A 33 -7.50 3.80 -1.96
N ARG A 34 -8.75 4.07 -2.32
CA ARG A 34 -9.35 3.61 -3.58
C ARG A 34 -8.49 4.03 -4.77
N LYS A 35 -8.09 5.31 -4.83
CA LYS A 35 -7.26 5.84 -5.91
C LYS A 35 -5.89 5.14 -5.99
N CYS A 36 -5.22 4.90 -4.87
CA CYS A 36 -3.95 4.18 -4.86
C CYS A 36 -4.11 2.74 -5.36
N LEU A 37 -5.17 2.04 -4.96
CA LEU A 37 -5.46 0.67 -5.39
C LEU A 37 -5.76 0.60 -6.90
N GLU A 38 -6.57 1.53 -7.43
CA GLU A 38 -6.86 1.65 -8.87
C GLU A 38 -5.58 1.88 -9.69
N LEU A 39 -4.61 2.59 -9.13
CA LEU A 39 -3.31 2.85 -9.75
C LEU A 39 -2.31 1.69 -9.59
N GLY A 40 -2.69 0.60 -8.93
CA GLY A 40 -1.90 -0.63 -8.83
C GLY A 40 -1.14 -0.82 -7.51
N ALA A 41 -1.47 -0.08 -6.45
CA ALA A 41 -0.98 -0.44 -5.12
C ALA A 41 -1.59 -1.77 -4.66
N ASP A 42 -0.79 -2.65 -4.06
CA ASP A 42 -1.25 -3.87 -3.37
C ASP A 42 -1.88 -3.52 -2.01
N LYS A 43 -1.29 -2.56 -1.28
CA LYS A 43 -1.77 -2.10 0.02
C LYS A 43 -1.51 -0.62 0.26
N VAL A 44 -2.37 -0.04 1.10
CA VAL A 44 -2.25 1.34 1.60
C VAL A 44 -2.33 1.29 3.12
N PHE A 45 -1.42 1.99 3.78
CA PHE A 45 -1.35 2.12 5.23
C PHE A 45 -1.36 3.60 5.63
N ASP A 46 -2.07 3.89 6.71
CA ASP A 46 -2.03 5.15 7.42
C ASP A 46 -0.74 5.24 8.25
N LYS A 47 0.03 6.30 8.01
CA LYS A 47 1.29 6.55 8.71
C LYS A 47 1.10 6.76 10.23
N SER A 48 -0.04 7.25 10.66
CA SER A 48 -0.30 7.54 12.08
C SER A 48 -0.89 6.36 12.83
N ASN A 49 -1.66 5.51 12.12
CA ASN A 49 -2.53 4.53 12.78
C ASN A 49 -2.25 3.07 12.40
N GLU A 50 -1.50 2.80 11.33
CA GLU A 50 -1.35 1.44 10.78
C GLU A 50 0.11 1.00 10.60
N ILE A 51 1.05 1.59 11.35
CA ILE A 51 2.47 1.23 11.29
C ILE A 51 2.70 -0.24 11.67
N ASP A 52 2.06 -0.73 12.72
CA ASP A 52 2.17 -2.14 13.11
C ASP A 52 1.63 -3.07 12.01
N GLY A 53 0.55 -2.66 11.35
CA GLY A 53 0.00 -3.37 10.19
C GLY A 53 0.99 -3.45 9.01
N LEU A 54 1.70 -2.36 8.73
CA LEU A 54 2.75 -2.33 7.71
C LEU A 54 3.91 -3.25 8.08
N ILE A 55 4.38 -3.21 9.34
CA ILE A 55 5.47 -4.06 9.81
C ILE A 55 5.09 -5.54 9.67
N ASN A 56 3.89 -5.91 10.12
CA ASN A 56 3.38 -7.28 10.00
C ASN A 56 3.28 -7.74 8.55
N TYR A 57 2.82 -6.86 7.65
CA TYR A 57 2.78 -7.14 6.21
C TYR A 57 4.18 -7.40 5.64
N CYS A 58 5.16 -6.55 5.97
CA CYS A 58 6.55 -6.72 5.53
C CYS A 58 7.17 -8.02 6.07
N THR A 59 6.95 -8.35 7.34
CA THR A 59 7.42 -9.60 7.95
C THR A 59 6.87 -10.83 7.22
N ARG A 60 5.59 -10.81 6.87
CA ARG A 60 4.97 -11.90 6.10
C ARG A 60 5.53 -12.03 4.69
N LEU A 61 5.73 -10.90 3.99
CA LEU A 61 6.38 -10.92 2.68
C LEU A 61 7.80 -11.50 2.75
N ALA A 62 8.57 -11.16 3.78
CA ALA A 62 9.91 -11.70 3.98
C ALA A 62 9.93 -13.22 4.22
N GLN A 63 8.83 -13.77 4.74
CA GLN A 63 8.63 -15.21 4.93
C GLN A 63 8.14 -15.94 3.67
N GLY A 64 7.95 -15.23 2.54
CA GLY A 64 7.49 -15.81 1.28
C GLY A 64 5.96 -15.89 1.14
N ASP A 65 5.20 -15.30 2.07
CA ASP A 65 3.75 -15.15 1.90
C ASP A 65 3.45 -14.09 0.83
N SER A 66 2.35 -14.25 0.11
CA SER A 66 1.92 -13.32 -0.94
C SER A 66 1.46 -11.96 -0.39
N GLY A 67 1.42 -11.81 0.94
CA GLY A 67 0.89 -10.64 1.66
C GLY A 67 -0.62 -10.47 1.49
N ASN A 68 -1.29 -11.42 0.84
CA ASN A 68 -2.72 -11.35 0.56
C ASN A 68 -3.50 -11.86 1.77
N SER A 69 -3.65 -11.02 2.80
CA SER A 69 -4.82 -11.17 3.66
C SER A 69 -6.03 -10.78 2.83
N ALA A 70 -6.81 -11.79 2.47
CA ALA A 70 -8.22 -11.61 2.14
C ALA A 70 -8.82 -10.58 3.11
N HIS A 71 -9.63 -9.71 2.52
CA HIS A 71 -10.56 -8.80 3.17
C HIS A 71 -11.01 -9.27 4.55
N GLY A 72 -11.21 -8.33 5.47
CA GLY A 72 -11.95 -8.55 6.70
C GLY A 72 -13.32 -9.18 6.44
N ALA A 73 -13.36 -10.51 6.40
CA ALA A 73 -14.51 -11.29 6.80
C ALA A 73 -14.55 -11.16 8.32
N LEU A 74 -15.31 -10.16 8.78
CA LEU A 74 -15.78 -10.04 10.13
C LEU A 74 -16.46 -11.37 10.51
N SER A 75 -15.92 -12.04 11.52
CA SER A 75 -16.70 -12.88 12.43
C SER A 75 -17.58 -11.99 13.32
#